data_AF-A0A536D9C2-F1
#
_entry.id   AF-A0A536D9C2-F1
#
_cell.length_a   1.000
_cell.length_b   1.000
_cell.length_c   1.000
_cell.angle_alpha   90.00
_cell.angle_beta   90.00
_cell.angle_gamma   90.00
#
_symmetry.space_group_name_H-M   'P 1'
#
loop_
_entity.id
_entity.type
_entity.pdbx_description
1 polymer ?
#
loop_
_entity_poly.entity_id
_entity_poly.type
_entity_poly.pdbx_seq_one_letter_code
_entity_poly.pdbx_strand_id
1 'polypeptide(L)'
;MIANSLLTQFDLHLFNEGTHAHLYEKLGAHLSGEGATFAVWAPNADSVYVMGDFNGWNRTANQLQPRESSGIWEGFIPGVKHGTLYKYLVHSRVTGAGVEKADPYATFAEPPPRQASIVWD
;
A
#
# COMPACT_ATOMS: atom_id res chain seq x y z
N MET A 1 5.53 -6.21 -16.18
CA MET A 1 6.34 -5.55 -15.14
C MET A 1 5.58 -4.35 -14.64
N ILE A 2 5.40 -4.20 -13.34
CA ILE A 2 4.87 -2.97 -12.74
C ILE A 2 6.03 -1.96 -12.74
N ALA A 3 5.86 -0.83 -13.43
CA ALA A 3 6.87 0.23 -13.40
C ALA A 3 7.00 0.75 -11.95
N ASN A 4 8.24 0.93 -11.48
CA ASN A 4 8.59 1.49 -10.16
C ASN A 4 8.27 0.62 -8.92
N SER A 5 8.24 -0.71 -9.08
CA SER A 5 8.19 -1.65 -7.95
C SER A 5 9.48 -1.61 -7.12
N LEU A 6 9.34 -1.57 -5.78
CA LEU A 6 10.44 -1.73 -4.84
C LEU A 6 10.73 -3.20 -4.50
N LEU A 7 9.80 -4.10 -4.84
CA LEU A 7 9.83 -5.53 -4.54
C LEU A 7 10.50 -6.31 -5.69
N THR A 8 11.74 -6.71 -5.45
CA THR A 8 12.47 -7.64 -6.33
C THR A 8 11.95 -9.07 -6.13
N GLN A 9 12.33 -9.99 -7.03
CA GLN A 9 12.02 -11.42 -6.86
C GLN A 9 12.66 -12.00 -5.59
N PHE A 10 13.84 -11.50 -5.21
CA PHE A 10 14.50 -11.94 -3.98
C PHE A 10 13.75 -11.46 -2.73
N ASP A 11 13.23 -10.23 -2.75
CA ASP A 11 12.38 -9.72 -1.66
C ASP A 11 11.11 -10.59 -1.51
N LEU A 12 10.46 -10.96 -2.64
CA LEU A 12 9.29 -11.84 -2.62
C LEU A 12 9.62 -13.25 -2.11
N HIS A 13 10.79 -13.79 -2.47
CA HIS A 13 11.25 -15.07 -1.97
C HIS A 13 11.44 -15.06 -0.44
N LEU A 14 12.21 -14.10 0.09
CA LEU A 14 12.42 -13.94 1.53
C LEU A 14 11.11 -13.65 2.27
N PHE A 15 10.19 -12.89 1.66
CA PHE A 15 8.87 -12.64 2.22
C PHE A 15 8.08 -13.95 2.40
N ASN A 16 8.04 -14.79 1.36
CA ASN A 16 7.32 -16.06 1.40
C ASN A 16 7.92 -17.07 2.40
N GLU A 17 9.23 -16.99 2.66
CA GLU A 17 9.90 -17.79 3.70
C GLU A 17 9.74 -17.20 5.11
N GLY A 18 9.26 -15.96 5.23
CA GLY A 18 9.17 -15.25 6.51
C GLY A 18 10.53 -14.79 7.06
N THR A 19 11.55 -14.66 6.20
CA THR A 19 12.94 -14.35 6.57
C THR A 19 13.36 -12.92 6.21
N HIS A 20 12.48 -12.13 5.60
CA HIS A 20 12.79 -10.76 5.17
C HIS A 20 12.85 -9.77 6.34
N ALA A 21 14.05 -9.52 6.88
CA ALA A 21 14.25 -8.64 8.04
C ALA A 21 13.94 -7.14 7.80
N HIS A 22 14.04 -6.68 6.55
CA HIS A 22 13.90 -5.27 6.17
C HIS A 22 12.63 -5.00 5.34
N LEU A 23 11.55 -5.74 5.62
CA LEU A 23 10.34 -5.67 4.79
C LEU A 23 9.66 -4.28 4.84
N TYR A 24 9.91 -3.52 5.90
CA TYR A 24 9.44 -2.13 6.05
C TYR A 24 10.04 -1.17 5.01
N GLU A 25 11.15 -1.52 4.35
CA GLU A 25 11.73 -0.73 3.26
C GLU A 25 11.00 -0.96 1.92
N LYS A 26 10.04 -1.90 1.90
CA LYS A 26 9.37 -2.39 0.71
C LYS A 26 7.84 -2.24 0.81
N LEU A 27 7.28 -2.64 1.94
CA LEU A 27 5.87 -2.46 2.28
C LEU A 27 5.64 -1.09 2.92
N GLY A 28 4.41 -0.60 2.85
CA GLY A 28 4.03 0.71 3.31
C GLY A 28 3.93 1.72 2.17
N ALA A 29 4.18 3.00 2.47
CA ALA A 29 4.24 4.09 1.50
C ALA A 29 5.63 4.71 1.46
N HIS A 30 6.26 4.68 0.28
CA HIS A 30 7.63 5.14 0.05
C HIS A 30 7.66 6.26 -0.98
N LEU A 31 8.15 7.44 -0.61
CA LEU A 31 8.26 8.56 -1.55
C LEU A 31 9.31 8.28 -2.62
N SER A 32 9.02 8.77 -3.83
CA SER A 32 9.99 8.95 -4.90
C SER A 32 9.88 10.38 -5.43
N GLY A 33 10.85 10.84 -6.22
CA GLY A 33 10.86 12.21 -6.74
C GLY A 33 9.59 12.61 -7.53
N GLU A 34 8.81 11.64 -8.01
CA GLU A 34 7.62 11.87 -8.85
C GLU A 34 6.30 11.46 -8.17
N GLY A 35 6.33 10.90 -6.96
CA GLY A 35 5.14 10.37 -6.28
C GLY A 35 5.47 9.43 -5.13
N ALA A 36 4.69 8.36 -4.98
CA ALA A 36 4.95 7.33 -3.97
C ALA A 36 4.61 5.93 -4.46
N THR A 37 5.39 4.94 -4.04
CA THR A 37 5.05 3.52 -4.18
C THR A 37 4.33 3.06 -2.91
N PHE A 38 3.19 2.41 -3.09
CA PHE A 38 2.42 1.82 -2.01
C PHE A 38 2.48 0.30 -2.13
N ALA A 39 2.64 -0.41 -1.02
CA ALA A 39 2.54 -1.87 -0.99
C ALA A 39 1.98 -2.40 0.33
N VAL A 40 1.02 -3.34 0.25
CA VAL A 40 0.37 -3.94 1.42
C VAL A 40 0.09 -5.42 1.21
N TRP A 41 0.27 -6.22 2.24
CA TRP A 41 -0.08 -7.64 2.22
C TRP A 41 -1.57 -7.84 2.52
N ALA A 42 -2.32 -8.33 1.53
CA ALA A 42 -3.75 -8.59 1.62
C ALA A 42 -4.12 -9.83 0.76
N PRO A 43 -3.71 -11.05 1.17
CA PRO A 43 -3.75 -12.25 0.33
C PRO A 43 -5.17 -12.72 -0.02
N ASN A 44 -6.17 -12.33 0.77
CA ASN A 44 -7.57 -12.68 0.55
C ASN A 44 -8.41 -11.52 0.01
N ALA A 45 -7.78 -10.45 -0.47
CA ALA A 45 -8.48 -9.37 -1.15
C ALA A 45 -8.78 -9.75 -2.60
N ASP A 46 -9.91 -9.27 -3.12
CA ASP A 46 -10.22 -9.27 -4.56
C ASP A 46 -9.71 -8.02 -5.25
N SER A 47 -9.62 -6.90 -4.51
CA SER A 47 -9.03 -5.66 -4.98
C SER A 47 -8.56 -4.80 -3.81
N VAL A 48 -7.53 -4.00 -4.06
CA VAL A 48 -7.01 -3.02 -3.11
C VAL A 48 -6.86 -1.68 -3.83
N TYR A 49 -7.36 -0.61 -3.21
CA TYR A 49 -7.19 0.76 -3.70
C TYR A 49 -6.49 1.61 -2.66
N VAL A 50 -5.78 2.65 -3.09
CA VAL A 50 -5.25 3.71 -2.23
C VAL A 50 -6.14 4.93 -2.36
N MET A 51 -6.59 5.45 -1.23
CA MET A 51 -7.40 6.66 -1.14
C MET A 51 -6.65 7.67 -0.29
N GLY A 52 -6.68 8.94 -0.66
CA GLY A 52 -6.01 9.99 0.11
C GLY A 52 -6.28 11.38 -0.45
N ASP A 53 -5.62 12.39 0.12
CA ASP A 53 -5.86 13.78 -0.28
C ASP A 53 -5.55 14.01 -1.77
N PHE A 54 -4.54 13.33 -2.29
CA PHE A 54 -4.08 13.43 -3.69
C PHE A 54 -5.12 13.00 -4.74
N ASN A 55 -6.13 12.21 -4.34
CA ASN A 55 -7.22 11.77 -5.23
C ASN A 55 -8.60 12.16 -4.71
N GLY A 56 -8.67 13.09 -3.74
CA GLY A 56 -9.93 13.50 -3.13
C GLY A 56 -10.66 12.36 -2.42
N TRP A 57 -9.92 11.39 -1.86
CA TRP A 57 -10.45 10.20 -1.20
C TRP A 57 -11.31 9.32 -2.12
N ASN A 58 -11.02 9.31 -3.42
CA ASN A 58 -11.75 8.53 -4.41
C ASN A 58 -11.46 7.02 -4.24
N ARG A 59 -12.54 6.26 -3.99
CA ARG A 59 -12.53 4.83 -3.69
C ARG A 59 -12.15 3.92 -4.87
N THR A 60 -12.09 4.44 -6.09
CA THR A 60 -11.87 3.65 -7.31
C THR A 60 -10.71 4.14 -8.16
N ALA A 61 -10.07 5.26 -7.82
CA ALA A 61 -9.10 5.93 -8.68
C ALA A 61 -7.75 5.21 -8.78
N ASN A 62 -7.19 4.75 -7.65
CA ASN A 62 -5.83 4.22 -7.59
C ASN A 62 -5.82 2.77 -7.12
N GLN A 63 -6.14 1.85 -8.05
CA GLN A 63 -6.10 0.41 -7.79
C GLN A 63 -4.66 -0.11 -7.79
N LEU A 64 -4.31 -0.92 -6.79
CA LEU A 64 -3.06 -1.64 -6.71
C LEU A 64 -3.12 -2.95 -7.51
N GLN A 65 -1.95 -3.46 -7.89
CA GLN A 65 -1.79 -4.70 -8.63
C GLN A 65 -1.23 -5.81 -7.72
N PRO A 66 -1.74 -7.04 -7.80
CA PRO A 66 -1.22 -8.13 -7.00
C PRO A 66 0.17 -8.57 -7.51
N ARG A 67 1.03 -8.98 -6.58
CA ARG A 67 2.38 -9.50 -6.84
C ARG A 67 2.39 -11.00 -6.78
N GLU A 68 2.28 -11.60 -7.97
CA GLU A 68 2.37 -13.05 -8.16
C GLU A 68 1.46 -13.77 -7.15
N SER A 69 1.95 -14.84 -6.51
CA SER A 69 1.22 -15.58 -5.47
C SER A 69 1.51 -15.09 -4.04
N SER A 70 2.26 -13.99 -3.85
CA SER A 70 2.65 -13.51 -2.50
C SER A 70 1.48 -12.96 -1.68
N GLY A 71 0.42 -12.50 -2.37
CA GLY A 71 -0.69 -11.77 -1.74
C GLY A 71 -0.36 -10.32 -1.39
N ILE A 72 0.81 -9.82 -1.79
CA ILE A 72 1.14 -8.40 -1.73
C ILE A 72 0.46 -7.66 -2.89
N TRP A 73 -0.08 -6.49 -2.62
CA TRP A 73 -0.63 -5.56 -3.59
C TRP A 73 0.26 -4.32 -3.64
N GLU A 74 0.69 -3.90 -4.82
CA GLU A 74 1.56 -2.73 -4.97
C GLU A 74 1.15 -1.81 -6.13
N GLY A 75 1.65 -0.58 -6.11
CA GLY A 75 1.46 0.36 -7.20
C GLY A 75 2.15 1.70 -6.94
N PHE A 76 2.56 2.35 -8.02
CA PHE A 76 3.11 3.69 -8.00
C PHE A 76 2.01 4.71 -8.30
N ILE A 77 1.93 5.77 -7.49
CA ILE A 77 0.97 6.85 -7.66
C ILE A 77 1.74 8.18 -7.81
N PRO A 78 1.63 8.84 -8.98
CA PRO A 78 2.31 10.11 -9.21
C PRO A 78 1.70 11.25 -8.40
N GLY A 79 2.50 12.26 -8.09
CA GLY A 79 2.04 13.51 -7.46
C GLY A 79 1.74 13.42 -5.95
N VAL A 80 1.89 12.24 -5.35
CA VAL A 80 1.87 12.07 -3.88
C VAL A 80 3.07 12.78 -3.28
N LYS A 81 2.86 13.46 -2.15
CA LYS A 81 3.88 14.27 -1.47
C LYS A 81 4.05 13.86 -0.02
N HIS A 82 5.20 14.19 0.57
CA HIS A 82 5.40 14.10 2.01
C HIS A 82 4.27 14.80 2.78
N GLY A 83 3.79 14.16 3.85
CA GLY A 83 2.70 14.64 4.70
C GLY A 83 1.30 14.31 4.18
N THR A 84 1.16 13.64 3.04
CA THR A 84 -0.15 13.32 2.47
C THR A 84 -0.86 12.23 3.27
N LEU A 85 -2.15 12.42 3.55
CA LEU A 85 -2.98 11.43 4.22
C LEU A 85 -3.42 10.35 3.23
N TYR A 86 -3.45 9.09 3.70
CA TYR A 86 -3.96 7.98 2.92
C TYR A 86 -4.53 6.84 3.78
N LYS A 87 -5.30 5.98 3.12
CA LYS A 87 -5.78 4.68 3.60
C LYS A 87 -5.83 3.68 2.45
N TYR A 88 -5.83 2.40 2.78
CA TYR A 88 -6.21 1.34 1.83
C TYR A 88 -7.72 1.08 1.89
N LEU A 89 -8.36 0.92 0.75
CA LEU A 89 -9.65 0.28 0.64
C LEU A 89 -9.46 -1.15 0.16
N VAL A 90 -9.74 -2.10 1.04
CA VAL A 90 -9.54 -3.53 0.79
C VAL A 90 -10.90 -4.20 0.59
N HIS A 91 -11.15 -4.72 -0.60
CA HIS A 91 -12.32 -5.55 -0.87
C HIS A 91 -12.00 -7.01 -0.59
N SER A 92 -12.71 -7.61 0.37
CA SER A 92 -12.53 -9.01 0.73
C SER A 92 -13.17 -9.94 -0.28
N ARG A 93 -12.43 -10.95 -0.73
CA ARG A 93 -12.97 -12.07 -1.53
C ARG A 93 -14.01 -12.89 -0.77
N VAL A 94 -13.88 -12.96 0.55
CA VAL A 94 -14.72 -13.82 1.40
C VAL A 94 -16.08 -13.20 1.65
N THR A 95 -16.12 -11.87 1.87
CA THR A 95 -17.34 -11.17 2.26
C THR A 95 -17.89 -10.22 1.19
N GLY A 96 -17.10 -9.91 0.15
CA GLY A 96 -17.41 -8.89 -0.86
C GLY A 96 -17.37 -7.45 -0.34
N ALA A 97 -17.23 -7.24 0.97
CA ALA A 97 -17.25 -5.93 1.59
C ALA A 97 -15.91 -5.20 1.41
N GLY A 98 -15.99 -3.90 1.12
CA GLY A 98 -14.84 -2.99 1.12
C GLY A 98 -14.63 -2.38 2.50
N VAL A 99 -13.44 -2.55 3.08
CA VAL A 99 -13.09 -1.99 4.40
C VAL A 99 -11.91 -1.02 4.25
N GLU A 100 -12.04 0.13 4.90
CA GLU A 100 -10.94 1.10 4.99
C GLU A 100 -9.96 0.67 6.08
N LYS A 101 -8.67 0.68 5.75
CA LYS A 101 -7.59 0.31 6.65
C LYS A 101 -6.51 1.36 6.65
N ALA A 102 -6.04 1.71 7.85
CA ALA A 102 -4.73 2.30 8.01
C ALA A 102 -3.67 1.31 7.51
N ASP A 103 -2.54 1.84 7.06
CA ASP A 103 -1.42 1.04 6.60
C ASP A 103 -0.74 0.32 7.78
N PRO A 104 -0.61 -1.03 7.74
CA PRO A 104 0.12 -1.78 8.76
C PRO A 104 1.61 -1.39 8.89
N TYR A 105 2.18 -0.83 7.83
CA TYR A 105 3.57 -0.37 7.72
C TYR A 105 3.68 1.17 7.72
N ALA A 106 2.65 1.89 8.18
CA ALA A 106 2.72 3.35 8.29
C ALA A 106 3.87 3.79 9.21
N THR A 107 4.75 4.66 8.71
CA THR A 107 5.78 5.31 9.54
C THR A 107 5.21 6.49 10.33
N PHE A 108 4.12 7.10 9.85
CA PHE A 108 3.41 8.17 10.55
C PHE A 108 1.89 8.04 10.40
N ALA A 109 1.15 8.56 11.38
CA ALA A 109 -0.30 8.44 11.44
C ALA A 109 -0.95 9.69 12.04
N GLU A 110 -2.21 9.93 11.71
CA GLU A 110 -2.96 11.01 12.33
C GLU A 110 -3.11 10.82 13.85
N PRO A 111 -3.20 11.91 14.64
CA PRO A 111 -3.52 11.81 16.04
C PRO A 111 -4.96 11.29 16.23
N PRO A 112 -5.22 10.45 17.24
CA PRO A 112 -6.56 10.00 17.59
C PRO A 112 -7.55 11.17 17.77
N PRO A 113 -8.84 10.99 17.41
CA PRO A 113 -9.49 9.75 16.97
C PRO A 113 -9.38 9.46 15.47
N ARG A 114 -8.61 10.26 14.73
CA ARG A 114 -8.43 10.08 13.28
C ARG A 114 -7.56 8.84 13.00
N GLN A 115 -7.68 8.31 11.80
CA GLN A 115 -7.22 6.94 11.48
C GLN A 115 -6.49 6.83 10.13
N ALA A 116 -6.19 7.93 9.44
CA ALA A 116 -5.38 7.85 8.23
C ALA A 116 -3.90 7.68 8.58
N SER A 117 -3.20 6.97 7.70
CA SER A 117 -1.76 6.93 7.65
C SER A 117 -1.26 8.20 6.93
N ILE A 118 -0.03 8.61 7.22
CA ILE A 118 0.60 9.78 6.61
C ILE A 118 1.85 9.29 5.88
N VAL A 119 1.98 9.66 4.61
CA VAL A 119 3.23 9.43 3.86
C VAL A 119 4.32 10.31 4.46
N TRP A 120 5.39 9.70 4.98
CA TRP A 120 6.36 10.41 5.83
C TRP A 120 7.82 10.21 5.45
N ASP A 121 8.17 9.12 4.77
CA ASP A 121 9.56 8.85 4.40
C ASP A 121 10.12 9.90 3.43
#